data_AF-A0AAD9V9I1-F1
#
_entry.id   AF-A0AAD9V9I1-F1
#
_cell.length_a   1.000
_cell.length_b   1.000
_cell.length_c   1.000
_cell.angle_alpha   90.00
_cell.angle_beta   90.00
_cell.angle_gamma   90.00
#
_symmetry.space_group_name_H-M   'P 1'
#
loop_
_entity.id
_entity.type
_entity.pdbx_description
1 polymer ?
#
loop_
_entity_poly.entity_id
_entity_poly.type
_entity_poly.pdbx_seq_one_letter_code
_entity_poly.pdbx_strand_id
1 'polypeptide(L)'
;MTIDLRWTPLYTCVQDWFSVASVIEHALSLVNMENPQLRSDNAGCYHKTELLLSLKSLGDRHGVVIERYDVSDPQSGKDVCDRRIASIKTHIRRWVNEGHDVATAREMKVAPQSHGGVRRCRFAVVEIDKTQLRARVVLKL
;
A
#
# COMPACT_ATOMS: atom_id res chain seq x y z
N MET A 1 5.81 10.08 -0.74
CA MET A 1 4.81 9.34 -1.54
C MET A 1 3.78 8.79 -0.56
N THR A 2 2.49 9.02 -0.78
CA THR A 2 1.43 8.50 0.08
C THR A 2 1.04 7.11 -0.40
N ILE A 3 1.28 6.08 0.40
CA ILE A 3 0.79 4.72 0.17
C ILE A 3 -0.50 4.62 0.98
N ASP A 4 -1.64 4.70 0.30
CA ASP A 4 -2.91 4.35 0.92
C ASP A 4 -3.26 2.90 0.56
N LEU A 5 -3.56 2.13 1.60
CA LEU A 5 -3.81 0.70 1.56
C LEU A 5 -5.30 0.36 1.68
N ARG A 6 -6.17 1.35 1.84
CA ARG A 6 -7.62 1.10 1.90
C ARG A 6 -8.19 1.19 0.51
N TRP A 7 -8.30 0.09 -0.23
CA TRP A 7 -9.33 -0.14 -1.29
C TRP A 7 -9.08 -1.52 -1.92
N THR A 8 -9.70 -2.57 -1.37
CA THR A 8 -9.72 -3.91 -1.97
C THR A 8 -11.16 -4.29 -2.31
N PRO A 9 -11.62 -4.12 -3.56
CA PRO A 9 -12.84 -4.73 -4.05
C PRO A 9 -12.49 -6.15 -4.53
N LEU A 10 -12.01 -7.00 -3.62
CA LEU A 10 -11.80 -8.43 -3.87
C LEU A 10 -11.91 -9.13 -2.52
N TYR A 11 -13.02 -9.85 -2.34
CA TYR A 11 -13.50 -10.48 -1.10
C TYR A 11 -12.55 -11.52 -0.45
N THR A 12 -11.30 -11.65 -0.87
CA THR A 12 -10.39 -12.73 -0.46
C THR A 12 -9.09 -12.27 0.20
N CYS A 13 -8.70 -10.98 0.17
CA CYS A 13 -7.49 -10.55 0.85
C CYS A 13 -7.78 -10.10 2.30
N VAL A 14 -7.26 -10.84 3.27
CA VAL A 14 -7.23 -10.41 4.67
C VAL A 14 -6.19 -9.31 4.79
N GLN A 15 -6.59 -8.09 5.17
CA GLN A 15 -5.65 -7.02 5.50
C GLN A 15 -4.97 -7.30 6.85
N ASP A 16 -3.99 -8.20 6.82
CA ASP A 16 -3.10 -8.51 7.93
C ASP A 16 -1.77 -7.75 7.78
N TRP A 17 -0.92 -7.84 8.80
CA TRP A 17 0.40 -7.20 8.81
C TRP A 17 1.28 -7.64 7.64
N PHE A 18 1.10 -8.88 7.17
CA PHE A 18 1.90 -9.41 6.08
C PHE A 18 1.54 -8.78 4.74
N SER A 19 0.24 -8.58 4.52
CA SER A 19 -0.26 -7.86 3.35
C SER A 19 0.29 -6.44 3.34
N VAL A 20 0.33 -5.77 4.50
CA VAL A 20 0.94 -4.44 4.64
C VAL A 20 2.44 -4.48 4.33
N ALA A 21 3.20 -5.41 4.91
CA ALA A 21 4.63 -5.55 4.68
C ALA A 21 4.97 -5.79 3.20
N SER A 22 4.19 -6.63 2.52
CA SER A 22 4.35 -6.93 1.09
C SER A 22 4.16 -5.69 0.22
N VAL A 23 3.18 -4.84 0.56
CA VAL A 23 2.98 -3.58 -0.16
C VAL A 23 4.08 -2.56 0.13
N ILE A 24 4.57 -2.48 1.37
CA ILE A 24 5.71 -1.62 1.71
C ILE A 24 6.94 -2.04 0.90
N GLU A 25 7.27 -3.33 0.89
CA GLU A 25 8.40 -3.87 0.12
C GLU A 25 8.27 -3.56 -1.37
N HIS A 26 7.10 -3.82 -1.95
CA HIS A 26 6.85 -3.47 -3.34
C HIS A 26 7.00 -1.97 -3.58
N ALA A 27 6.50 -1.12 -2.68
CA ALA A 27 6.67 0.32 -2.81
C ALA A 27 8.14 0.74 -2.74
N LEU A 28 8.95 0.17 -1.84
CA LEU A 28 10.39 0.41 -1.78
C LEU A 28 11.08 0.03 -3.08
N SER A 29 10.69 -1.07 -3.73
CA SER A 29 11.22 -1.46 -5.05
C SER A 29 10.88 -0.47 -6.17
N LEU A 30 9.76 0.26 -6.05
CA LEU A 30 9.28 1.19 -7.07
C LEU A 30 9.79 2.62 -6.90
N VAL A 31 10.30 2.97 -5.72
CA VAL A 31 10.83 4.31 -5.48
C VAL A 31 12.30 4.24 -5.16
N ASN A 32 13.08 4.81 -6.06
CA ASN A 32 14.43 5.29 -5.77
C ASN A 32 14.33 6.53 -4.85
N MET A 33 13.81 6.32 -3.63
CA MET A 33 13.72 7.33 -2.59
C MET A 33 14.90 7.15 -1.66
N GLU A 34 15.71 8.19 -1.52
CA GLU A 34 16.63 8.30 -0.40
C GLU A 34 15.79 8.44 0.86
N ASN A 35 15.92 7.44 1.74
CA ASN A 35 15.49 7.46 3.13
C ASN A 35 14.01 7.85 3.37
N PRO A 36 13.04 7.01 2.99
CA PRO A 36 11.62 7.32 3.11
C PRO A 36 11.15 7.33 4.59
N GLN A 37 10.32 8.32 4.90
CA GLN A 37 9.50 8.34 6.11
C GLN A 37 8.10 7.80 5.77
N LEU A 38 7.71 6.72 6.45
CA LEU A 38 6.42 6.07 6.29
C LEU A 38 5.42 6.60 7.32
N ARG A 39 4.17 6.74 6.90
CA ARG A 39 3.07 7.10 7.79
C ARG A 39 1.84 6.27 7.47
N SER A 40 1.28 5.60 8.48
CA SER A 40 0.05 4.82 8.36
C SER A 40 -1.11 5.49 9.10
N ASP A 41 -2.32 4.96 8.88
CA ASP A 41 -3.42 5.22 9.80
C ASP A 41 -3.33 4.32 11.06
N ASN A 42 -4.18 4.59 12.05
CA ASN A 42 -4.22 3.91 13.35
C ASN A 42 -5.02 2.59 13.35
N ALA A 43 -5.20 1.93 12.20
CA ALA A 43 -5.87 0.62 12.15
C ALA A 43 -4.95 -0.50 12.64
N GLY A 44 -5.52 -1.50 13.32
CA GLY A 44 -4.76 -2.56 13.99
C GLY A 44 -3.81 -3.39 13.11
N CYS A 45 -4.01 -3.42 11.79
CA CYS A 45 -3.10 -4.09 10.84
C CYS A 45 -1.73 -3.38 10.73
N TYR A 46 -1.64 -2.10 11.08
CA TYR A 46 -0.42 -1.29 11.05
C TYR A 46 0.39 -1.34 12.35
N HIS A 47 -0.14 -1.93 13.42
CA HIS A 47 0.46 -1.94 14.76
C HIS A 47 1.05 -3.29 15.17
N LYS A 48 1.09 -4.26 14.26
CA LYS A 48 1.61 -5.59 14.58
C LYS A 48 3.12 -5.54 14.76
N THR A 49 3.61 -6.16 15.82
CA THR A 49 5.05 -6.23 16.15
C THR A 49 5.85 -6.81 14.99
N GLU A 50 5.30 -7.80 14.30
CA GLU A 50 5.90 -8.44 13.14
C GLU A 50 6.12 -7.46 11.98
N LEU A 51 5.18 -6.53 11.75
CA LEU A 51 5.35 -5.47 10.76
C LEU A 51 6.52 -4.57 11.14
N LEU A 52 6.53 -4.05 12.37
CA LEU A 52 7.55 -3.11 12.85
C LEU A 52 8.95 -3.73 12.81
N LEU A 53 9.10 -4.99 13.24
CA LEU A 53 10.36 -5.71 13.18
C LEU A 53 10.82 -6.00 11.75
N SER A 54 9.87 -6.16 10.81
CA SER A 54 10.21 -6.43 9.41
C SER A 54 10.76 -5.21 8.66
N LEU A 55 10.39 -3.99 9.05
CA LEU A 55 10.69 -2.75 8.30
C LEU A 55 12.17 -2.58 7.96
N LYS A 56 13.06 -2.84 8.92
CA LYS A 56 14.51 -2.76 8.69
C LYS A 56 14.96 -3.73 7.59
N SER A 57 14.54 -4.99 7.70
CA SER A 57 14.88 -6.01 6.71
C SER A 57 14.29 -5.71 5.33
N LEU A 58 13.08 -5.14 5.26
CA LEU A 58 12.48 -4.70 3.99
C LEU A 58 13.34 -3.62 3.33
N GLY A 59 13.78 -2.63 4.12
CA GLY A 59 14.66 -1.56 3.66
C GLY A 59 16.01 -2.08 3.14
N ASP A 60 16.69 -2.92 3.94
CA ASP A 60 18.00 -3.47 3.62
C ASP A 60 18.00 -4.24 2.27
N ARG A 61 16.92 -4.96 1.97
CA ARG A 61 16.78 -5.71 0.69
C ARG A 61 16.74 -4.83 -0.55
N HIS A 62 16.33 -3.57 -0.39
CA HIS A 62 16.25 -2.61 -1.48
C HIS A 62 17.33 -1.51 -1.38
N GLY A 63 18.26 -1.62 -0.43
CA GLY A 63 19.28 -0.60 -0.19
C GLY A 63 18.70 0.73 0.30
N VAL A 64 17.57 0.69 1.01
CA VAL A 64 16.84 1.87 1.47
C VAL A 64 16.76 1.88 3.00
N VAL A 65 17.06 3.01 3.64
CA VAL A 65 16.87 3.17 5.09
C VAL A 65 15.50 3.77 5.36
N ILE A 66 14.59 2.99 5.95
CA ILE A 66 13.32 3.56 6.44
C ILE A 66 13.60 4.35 7.71
N GLU A 67 13.63 5.68 7.63
CA GLU A 67 14.02 6.54 8.77
C GLU A 67 13.01 6.49 9.91
N ARG A 68 11.72 6.42 9.54
CA ARG A 68 10.63 6.55 10.49
C ARG A 68 9.38 5.86 10.00
N TYR A 69 8.64 5.29 10.94
CA TYR A 69 7.28 4.80 10.74
C TYR A 69 6.37 5.48 11.77
N ASP A 70 5.59 6.45 11.31
CA ASP A 70 4.64 7.19 12.13
C ASP A 70 3.23 6.63 11.98
N VAL A 71 2.43 6.72 13.04
CA VAL A 71 1.00 6.46 12.97
C VAL A 71 0.24 7.76 13.17
N SER A 72 -0.68 8.06 12.25
CA SER A 72 -1.54 9.24 12.36
C SER A 72 -2.55 9.07 13.50
N ASP A 73 -2.83 10.13 14.25
CA ASP A 73 -3.94 10.18 15.20
C ASP A 73 -5.27 9.77 14.53
N PRO A 74 -6.19 9.10 15.23
CA PRO A 74 -7.54 8.78 14.74
C PRO A 74 -8.23 9.87 13.91
N GLN A 75 -8.04 11.15 14.20
CA GLN A 75 -8.72 12.27 13.53
C GLN A 75 -7.79 13.32 12.90
N SER A 76 -6.46 13.20 13.02
CA SER A 76 -5.51 14.20 12.52
C SER A 76 -4.54 13.63 11.48
N GLY A 77 -4.32 14.36 10.39
CA GLY A 77 -3.31 14.03 9.37
C GLY A 77 -3.73 13.02 8.29
N LYS A 78 -5.00 12.62 8.22
CA LYS A 78 -5.55 11.73 7.16
C LYS A 78 -6.05 12.49 5.92
N ASP A 79 -6.22 13.80 6.02
CA ASP A 79 -6.86 14.65 5.02
C ASP A 79 -6.19 14.56 3.63
N VAL A 80 -4.86 14.43 3.58
CA VAL A 80 -4.12 14.29 2.32
C VAL A 80 -4.39 12.93 1.67
N CYS A 81 -4.35 11.84 2.44
CA CYS A 81 -4.65 10.49 1.95
C CYS A 81 -6.12 10.43 1.49
N ASP A 82 -7.05 10.86 2.34
CA ASP A 82 -8.49 10.81 2.07
C ASP A 82 -8.86 11.64 0.84
N ARG A 83 -8.25 12.82 0.66
CA ARG A 83 -8.43 13.65 -0.54
C ARG A 83 -7.92 12.95 -1.81
N ARG A 84 -6.79 12.23 -1.72
CA ARG A 84 -6.25 11.44 -2.83
C ARG A 84 -7.15 10.26 -3.17
N ILE A 85 -7.63 9.55 -2.17
CA ILE A 85 -8.60 8.45 -2.31
C ILE A 85 -9.88 8.93 -2.98
N ALA A 86 -10.42 10.08 -2.56
CA ALA A 86 -11.61 10.66 -3.17
C ALA A 86 -11.43 10.92 -4.67
N SER A 87 -10.24 11.37 -5.08
CA SER A 87 -9.90 11.56 -6.50
C SER A 87 -9.84 10.22 -7.25
N ILE A 88 -9.20 9.20 -6.66
CA ILE A 88 -9.11 7.84 -7.21
C ILE A 88 -10.51 7.23 -7.41
N LYS A 89 -11.37 7.30 -6.38
CA LYS A 89 -12.76 6.84 -6.43
C LYS A 89 -13.55 7.50 -7.56
N THR A 90 -13.31 8.79 -7.81
CA THR A 90 -13.99 9.53 -8.87
C THR A 90 -13.63 8.98 -10.25
N HIS A 91 -12.34 8.69 -10.48
CA HIS A 91 -11.89 8.04 -11.73
C HIS A 91 -12.47 6.63 -11.88
N ILE A 92 -12.46 5.82 -10.82
CA ILE A 92 -13.04 4.46 -10.84
C ILE A 92 -14.53 4.53 -11.14
N ARG A 93 -15.27 5.44 -10.50
CA ARG A 93 -16.72 5.61 -10.74
C ARG A 93 -17.00 5.99 -12.20
N ARG A 94 -16.20 6.89 -12.77
CA ARG A 94 -16.32 7.26 -14.18
C ARG A 94 -16.11 6.03 -15.09
N TRP A 95 -15.06 5.27 -14.84
CA TRP A 95 -14.75 4.03 -15.57
C TRP A 95 -15.92 3.03 -15.53
N VAL A 96 -16.51 2.83 -14.36
CA VAL A 96 -17.69 1.95 -14.19
C VAL A 96 -18.92 2.49 -14.93
N ASN A 97 -19.15 3.82 -14.88
CA ASN A 97 -20.29 4.45 -15.57
C ASN A 97 -20.20 4.36 -17.11
N GLU A 98 -19.00 4.13 -17.65
CA GLU A 98 -18.77 3.90 -19.08
C GLU A 98 -19.03 2.43 -19.49
N GLY A 99 -19.44 1.58 -18.54
CA GLY A 99 -19.79 0.17 -18.77
C GLY A 99 -18.65 -0.81 -18.55
N HIS A 100 -17.54 -0.37 -17.94
CA HIS A 100 -16.41 -1.24 -17.63
C HIS A 100 -16.50 -1.88 -16.24
N ASP A 101 -16.03 -3.12 -16.12
CA ASP A 101 -15.95 -3.82 -14.85
C ASP A 101 -14.70 -3.48 -14.04
N VAL A 102 -14.82 -3.66 -12.71
CA VAL A 102 -13.74 -3.52 -11.72
C VAL A 102 -13.84 -4.68 -10.72
N ALA A 103 -13.86 -5.89 -11.25
CA ALA A 103 -14.03 -7.13 -10.48
C ALA A 103 -12.69 -7.81 -10.17
N THR A 104 -11.63 -7.52 -10.92
CA THR A 104 -10.29 -8.09 -10.72
C THR A 104 -9.27 -7.06 -10.21
N ALA A 105 -8.19 -7.53 -9.57
CA ALA A 105 -7.11 -6.65 -9.10
C ALA A 105 -6.48 -5.86 -10.25
N ARG A 106 -6.39 -6.48 -11.43
CA ARG A 106 -5.85 -5.85 -12.64
C ARG A 106 -6.78 -4.74 -13.14
N GLU A 107 -8.09 -4.99 -13.17
CA GLU A 107 -9.07 -3.95 -13.52
C GLU A 107 -9.05 -2.80 -12.51
N MET A 108 -8.93 -3.10 -11.21
CA MET A 108 -8.80 -2.11 -10.15
C MET A 108 -7.55 -1.23 -10.28
N LYS A 109 -6.47 -1.76 -10.86
CA LYS A 109 -5.28 -0.97 -11.22
C LYS A 109 -5.53 -0.08 -12.44
N VAL A 110 -6.19 -0.61 -13.47
CA VAL A 110 -6.39 0.08 -14.75
C VAL A 110 -7.41 1.22 -14.63
N ALA A 111 -8.51 1.01 -13.91
CA ALA A 111 -9.59 1.97 -13.76
C ALA A 111 -9.12 3.39 -13.35
N PRO A 112 -8.30 3.58 -12.28
CA PRO A 112 -7.81 4.89 -11.91
C PRO A 112 -6.65 5.42 -12.79
N GLN A 113 -6.07 4.58 -13.67
CA GLN A 113 -5.09 5.00 -14.68
C GLN A 113 -5.75 5.48 -15.98
N SER A 114 -7.04 5.20 -16.17
CA SER A 114 -7.83 5.70 -17.30
C SER A 114 -7.88 7.24 -17.34
N HIS A 115 -8.20 7.80 -18.51
CA HIS A 115 -8.42 9.25 -18.69
C HIS A 115 -7.23 10.14 -18.29
N GLY A 116 -6.00 9.68 -18.55
CA GLY A 116 -4.78 10.39 -18.17
C GLY A 116 -4.35 10.19 -16.71
N GLY A 117 -5.11 9.37 -15.95
CA GLY A 117 -4.78 8.94 -14.60
C GLY A 117 -4.91 10.01 -13.51
N VAL A 118 -4.70 9.59 -12.27
CA VAL A 118 -4.68 10.51 -11.12
C VAL A 118 -3.27 11.07 -10.91
N ARG A 119 -3.13 12.41 -10.98
CA ARG A 119 -1.82 13.09 -10.85
C ARG A 119 -1.11 12.69 -9.55
N ARG A 120 0.20 12.40 -9.64
CA ARG A 120 1.06 12.02 -8.51
C ARG A 120 0.65 10.73 -7.78
N CYS A 121 -0.11 9.86 -8.44
CA CYS A 121 -0.43 8.52 -7.94
C CYS A 121 0.20 7.47 -8.86
N ARG A 122 0.68 6.38 -8.26
CA ARG A 122 1.10 5.16 -8.97
C ARG A 122 0.24 4.01 -8.45
N PHE A 123 -0.16 3.12 -9.35
CA PHE A 123 -1.03 2.00 -9.06
C PHE A 123 -0.29 0.71 -9.39
N ALA A 124 -0.33 -0.25 -8.48
CA ALA A 124 0.33 -1.54 -8.62
C ALA A 124 -0.58 -2.65 -8.09
N VAL A 125 -0.38 -3.85 -8.62
CA VAL A 125 -0.97 -5.07 -8.09
C VAL A 125 0.17 -5.83 -7.43
N VAL A 126 -0.01 -6.20 -6.16
CA VAL A 126 0.96 -6.96 -5.39
C VAL A 126 0.37 -8.34 -5.15
N GLU A 127 1.05 -9.37 -5.63
CA GLU A 127 0.70 -10.76 -5.32
C GLU A 127 1.25 -11.11 -3.93
N ILE A 128 0.39 -11.67 -3.08
CA ILE A 128 0.71 -11.99 -1.69
C ILE A 128 0.86 -13.50 -1.58
N ASP A 129 2.11 -13.99 -1.52
CA ASP A 129 2.40 -15.39 -1.27
C ASP A 129 2.72 -15.62 0.22
N LYS A 130 1.74 -16.14 0.95
CA LYS A 130 1.87 -16.44 2.40
C LYS A 130 2.85 -17.59 2.69
N THR A 131 3.23 -18.39 1.70
CA THR A 131 4.15 -19.53 1.89
C THR A 131 5.61 -19.10 1.89
N GLN A 132 5.96 -18.01 1.20
CA GLN A 132 7.33 -17.47 1.15
C GLN A 132 7.77 -16.76 2.46
N LEU A 133 6.87 -16.49 3.41
CA LEU A 133 7.17 -15.79 4.67
C LEU A 133 8.18 -16.50 5.57
N ARG A 134 7.99 -17.81 5.81
CA ARG A 134 8.73 -18.53 6.85
C ARG A 134 10.23 -18.60 6.54
N ALA A 135 10.58 -18.51 5.26
CA ALA A 135 11.96 -18.52 4.81
C ALA A 135 12.61 -17.12 4.77
N ARG A 136 11.83 -16.03 4.72
CA ARG A 136 12.35 -14.66 4.44
C ARG A 136 12.33 -13.73 5.63
N VAL A 137 11.43 -13.95 6.59
CA VAL A 137 11.45 -13.28 7.90
C VAL A 137 12.21 -14.18 8.89
N VAL A 138 13.48 -14.47 8.58
CA VAL A 138 14.37 -14.97 9.63
C VAL A 138 14.72 -13.76 10.47
N LEU A 139 13.95 -13.55 11.54
CA LEU A 139 14.36 -12.68 12.64
C LEU A 139 15.63 -13.30 13.23
N LYS A 140 16.80 -12.91 12.72
CA LYS A 140 18.04 -13.03 13.48
C LYS A 140 17.95 -11.96 14.56
N LEU A 141 17.35 -12.32 15.69
CA LEU A 141 17.54 -11.61 16.96
C LEU A 141 19.00 -11.76 17.38
#